data_AF-A0A7D9H437-F1
#
_entry.id   AF-A0A7D9H437-F1
#
_cell.length_a   1.000
_cell.length_b   1.000
_cell.length_c   1.000
_cell.angle_alpha   90.00
_cell.angle_beta   90.00
_cell.angle_gamma   90.00
#
_symmetry.space_group_name_H-M   'P 1'
#
loop_
_entity.id
_entity.type
_entity.pdbx_description
1 polymer ?
#
loop_
_entity_poly.entity_id
_entity_poly.type
_entity_poly.pdbx_seq_one_letter_code
_entity_poly.pdbx_strand_id
1 'polypeptide(L)'
;MARMDQSQSTDDLIEKLVTVNRVAKVVKGGRQFGFTALTVVGDGNGRVGFGYGKAREVPIAIQKAMQAARKDMIKINLTNETLQYAKKGRHGATYVYMQPASEGTGVIAGGAMRAVFECAGVRNVLAKSYGSRNPINVVRATIGALESIHSPQQIAAKRGKKVKDILA
;
A
#
# COMPACT_ATOMS: atom_id res chain seq x y z
N MET A 1 14.49 3.81 35.61
CA MET A 1 14.21 2.93 34.46
C MET A 1 12.83 3.28 33.93
N ALA A 2 12.75 3.92 32.77
CA ALA A 2 11.48 4.24 32.14
C ALA A 2 10.83 2.93 31.66
N ARG A 3 9.62 2.65 32.15
CA ARG A 3 8.79 1.54 31.66
C ARG A 3 8.57 1.75 30.16
N MET A 4 9.10 0.85 29.35
CA MET A 4 8.75 0.72 27.95
C MET A 4 7.33 0.17 27.95
N ASP A 5 6.36 1.05 27.74
CA ASP A 5 4.96 0.71 27.60
C ASP A 5 4.84 -0.20 26.36
N GLN A 6 4.73 -1.52 26.59
CA GLN A 6 4.29 -2.46 25.57
C GLN A 6 2.78 -2.28 25.40
N SER A 7 2.37 -1.13 24.86
CA SER A 7 1.06 -1.02 24.24
C SER A 7 1.11 -1.78 22.91
N GLN A 8 1.16 -3.11 22.97
CA GLN A 8 0.62 -3.95 21.91
C GLN A 8 -0.89 -3.73 21.94
N SER A 9 -1.35 -2.62 21.38
CA SER A 9 -2.63 -2.66 20.71
C SER A 9 -2.48 -3.72 19.63
N THR A 10 -3.09 -4.89 19.86
CA THR A 10 -3.60 -5.79 18.83
C THR A 10 -4.62 -5.00 18.01
N ASP A 11 -4.11 -4.02 17.29
CA ASP A 11 -4.77 -3.45 16.14
C ASP A 11 -4.76 -4.61 15.14
N ASP A 12 -5.93 -5.13 14.78
CA ASP A 12 -6.14 -6.28 13.87
C ASP A 12 -5.65 -5.92 12.46
N LEU A 13 -4.36 -5.68 12.33
CA LEU A 13 -3.69 -5.22 11.14
C LEU A 13 -3.28 -6.44 10.33
N ILE A 14 -3.73 -6.47 9.10
CA ILE A 14 -3.34 -7.42 8.08
C ILE A 14 -1.95 -7.01 7.59
N GLU A 15 -0.98 -7.89 7.81
CA GLU A 15 0.40 -7.68 7.39
C GLU A 15 0.74 -8.59 6.21
N LYS A 16 1.28 -8.02 5.14
CA LYS A 16 1.70 -8.76 3.95
C LYS A 16 3.15 -8.45 3.61
N LEU A 17 3.94 -9.50 3.49
CA LEU A 17 5.30 -9.41 2.97
C LEU A 17 5.27 -9.43 1.45
N VAL A 18 5.84 -8.40 0.82
CA VAL A 18 5.86 -8.27 -0.65
C VAL A 18 7.14 -8.84 -1.23
N THR A 19 8.29 -8.40 -0.72
CA THR A 19 9.60 -8.90 -1.17
C THR A 19 10.63 -8.86 -0.07
N VAL A 20 11.57 -9.79 -0.13
CA VAL A 20 12.82 -9.76 0.63
C VAL A 20 13.98 -9.87 -0.35
N ASN A 21 14.92 -8.93 -0.29
CA ASN A 21 16.11 -8.96 -1.14
C ASN A 21 17.38 -8.98 -0.29
N ARG A 22 18.35 -9.80 -0.70
CA ARG A 22 19.71 -9.76 -0.16
C ARG A 22 20.53 -8.72 -0.93
N VAL A 23 20.98 -7.67 -0.25
CA VAL A 23 21.82 -6.59 -0.78
C VAL A 23 23.24 -6.72 -0.22
N ALA A 24 24.25 -6.21 -0.93
CA ALA A 24 25.64 -6.31 -0.49
C ALA A 24 26.36 -4.95 -0.55
N LYS A 25 27.20 -4.68 0.44
CA LYS A 25 28.20 -3.60 0.43
C LYS A 25 29.59 -4.24 0.27
N VAL A 26 30.34 -3.83 -0.75
CA VAL A 26 31.72 -4.31 -0.99
C VAL A 26 32.68 -3.51 -0.10
N VAL A 27 33.60 -4.21 0.56
CA VAL A 27 34.68 -3.65 1.40
C VAL A 27 35.99 -4.36 1.07
N LYS A 28 37.13 -3.83 1.54
CA LYS A 28 38.47 -4.40 1.27
C LYS A 28 38.62 -5.90 1.59
N GLY A 29 37.86 -6.41 2.56
CA GLY A 29 37.89 -7.81 2.99
C GLY A 29 36.76 -8.70 2.43
N GLY A 30 35.94 -8.22 1.48
CA GLY A 30 34.88 -9.01 0.87
C GLY A 30 33.53 -8.29 0.76
N ARG A 31 32.44 -9.05 0.80
CA ARG A 31 31.06 -8.51 0.67
C ARG A 31 30.34 -8.64 2.01
N GLN A 32 29.91 -7.50 2.56
CA GLN A 32 29.00 -7.48 3.70
C GLN A 32 27.56 -7.55 3.19
N PHE A 33 26.87 -8.64 3.50
CA PHE A 33 25.46 -8.81 3.14
C PHE A 33 24.53 -8.13 4.15
N GLY A 34 23.42 -7.65 3.64
CA GLY A 34 22.26 -7.25 4.42
C GLY A 34 20.98 -7.68 3.72
N PHE A 35 19.89 -7.72 4.46
CA PHE A 35 18.58 -8.05 3.93
C PHE A 35 17.69 -6.82 3.99
N THR A 36 16.89 -6.68 2.95
CA THR A 36 15.89 -5.63 2.82
C THR A 36 14.53 -6.28 2.69
N ALA A 37 13.53 -5.73 3.35
CA ALA A 37 12.17 -6.22 3.32
C ALA A 37 11.23 -5.07 2.94
N LEU A 38 10.28 -5.36 2.04
CA LEU A 38 9.16 -4.50 1.73
C LEU A 38 7.89 -5.16 2.27
N THR A 39 7.22 -4.48 3.19
CA THR A 39 5.98 -4.95 3.81
C THR A 39 4.87 -3.93 3.59
N VAL A 40 3.64 -4.43 3.54
CA VAL A 40 2.42 -3.63 3.50
C VAL A 40 1.59 -4.02 4.71
N VAL A 41 0.97 -3.04 5.34
CA VAL A 41 0.14 -3.20 6.54
C VAL A 41 -1.17 -2.45 6.30
N GLY A 42 -2.30 -3.00 6.74
CA GLY A 42 -3.58 -2.31 6.67
C GLY A 42 -4.63 -2.94 7.57
N ASP A 43 -5.73 -2.23 7.78
CA ASP A 43 -6.81 -2.63 8.69
C ASP A 43 -7.97 -3.34 7.98
N GLY A 44 -7.87 -3.55 6.66
CA GLY A 44 -8.96 -4.10 5.85
C GLY A 44 -10.20 -3.18 5.73
N ASN A 45 -10.15 -1.97 6.29
CA ASN A 45 -11.25 -1.01 6.36
C ASN A 45 -10.86 0.34 5.71
N GLY A 46 -9.98 0.29 4.71
CA GLY A 46 -9.56 1.46 3.96
C GLY A 46 -8.35 2.20 4.56
N ARG A 47 -7.64 1.67 5.56
CA ARG A 47 -6.30 2.16 5.92
C ARG A 47 -5.22 1.22 5.42
N VAL A 48 -4.20 1.79 4.79
CA VAL A 48 -3.04 1.03 4.33
C VAL A 48 -1.77 1.86 4.46
N GLY A 49 -0.68 1.20 4.79
CA GLY A 49 0.66 1.74 4.83
C GLY A 49 1.65 0.75 4.23
N PHE A 50 2.81 1.22 3.82
CA PHE A 50 3.91 0.37 3.38
C PHE A 50 5.18 0.78 4.09
N GLY A 51 6.10 -0.17 4.23
CA GLY A 51 7.34 0.05 4.95
C GLY A 51 8.49 -0.66 4.30
N TYR A 52 9.65 -0.04 4.39
CA TYR A 52 10.91 -0.58 3.89
C TYR A 52 11.89 -0.69 5.05
N GLY A 53 12.37 -1.91 5.28
CA GLY A 53 13.31 -2.22 6.35
C GLY A 53 14.60 -2.78 5.82
N LYS A 54 15.72 -2.48 6.50
CA LYS A 54 17.03 -3.08 6.23
C LYS A 54 17.71 -3.51 7.53
N ALA A 55 18.24 -4.72 7.55
CA ALA A 55 19.01 -5.26 8.66
C ALA A 55 20.04 -6.29 8.19
N ARG A 56 20.85 -6.83 9.12
CA ARG A 56 21.77 -7.95 8.84
C ARG A 56 21.08 -9.30 8.78
N GLU A 57 19.91 -9.40 9.41
CA GLU A 57 19.09 -10.62 9.47
C GLU A 57 17.71 -10.35 8.89
N VAL A 58 17.09 -11.38 8.34
CA VAL A 58 15.77 -11.29 7.70
C VAL A 58 14.66 -10.90 8.70
N PRO A 59 14.53 -11.55 9.88
CA PRO A 59 13.42 -11.23 10.80
C PRO A 59 13.47 -9.77 11.29
N ILE A 60 14.67 -9.27 11.60
CA ILE A 60 14.87 -7.88 12.03
C ILE A 60 14.54 -6.91 10.90
N ALA A 61 14.86 -7.24 9.64
CA ALA A 61 14.51 -6.40 8.50
C ALA A 61 12.99 -6.30 8.32
N ILE A 62 12.28 -7.41 8.47
CA ILE A 62 10.81 -7.47 8.40
C ILE A 62 10.21 -6.65 9.55
N GLN A 63 10.67 -6.83 10.79
CA GLN A 63 10.18 -6.07 11.94
C GLN A 63 10.33 -4.55 11.74
N LYS A 64 11.47 -4.09 11.23
CA LYS A 64 11.68 -2.68 10.90
C LYS A 64 10.74 -2.19 9.80
N ALA A 65 10.52 -3.01 8.78
CA ALA A 65 9.59 -2.69 7.70
C ALA A 65 8.14 -2.56 8.22
N MET A 66 7.71 -3.48 9.09
CA MET A 66 6.37 -3.45 9.70
C MET A 66 6.18 -2.21 10.58
N GLN A 67 7.16 -1.87 11.41
CA GLN A 67 7.12 -0.66 12.23
C GLN A 67 7.06 0.62 11.39
N ALA A 68 7.79 0.69 10.27
CA ALA A 68 7.71 1.82 9.34
C ALA A 68 6.32 1.90 8.69
N ALA A 69 5.78 0.77 8.23
CA ALA A 69 4.46 0.72 7.60
C ALA A 69 3.33 1.18 8.51
N ARG A 70 3.39 0.83 9.81
CA ARG A 70 2.40 1.26 10.82
C ARG A 70 2.42 2.76 11.06
N LYS A 71 3.57 3.42 10.93
CA LYS A 71 3.71 4.88 11.09
C LYS A 71 3.15 5.63 9.88
N ASP A 72 3.35 5.09 8.68
CA ASP A 72 2.97 5.72 7.41
C ASP A 72 1.60 5.23 6.88
N MET A 73 0.66 4.90 7.77
CA MET A 73 -0.69 4.48 7.36
C MET A 73 -1.50 5.67 6.89
N ILE A 74 -2.10 5.54 5.70
CA ILE A 74 -2.98 6.52 5.10
C ILE A 74 -4.41 5.98 5.00
N LYS A 75 -5.39 6.88 5.06
CA LYS A 75 -6.81 6.56 4.86
C LYS A 75 -7.20 6.73 3.39
N ILE A 76 -7.84 5.72 2.83
CA ILE A 76 -8.33 5.66 1.45
C ILE A 76 -9.86 5.75 1.45
N ASN A 77 -10.41 6.48 0.48
CA ASN A 77 -11.85 6.57 0.27
C ASN A 77 -12.32 5.43 -0.64
N LEU A 78 -12.96 4.42 -0.06
CA LEU A 78 -13.57 3.30 -0.78
C LEU A 78 -15.10 3.43 -0.82
N THR A 79 -15.73 2.80 -1.81
CA THR A 79 -17.19 2.66 -1.92
C THR A 79 -17.50 1.19 -2.05
N ASN A 80 -18.33 0.62 -1.16
CA ASN A 80 -18.78 -0.77 -1.22
C ASN A 80 -17.65 -1.76 -1.57
N GLU A 81 -16.50 -1.61 -0.90
CA GLU A 81 -15.34 -2.50 -1.07
C GLU A 81 -14.66 -2.45 -2.47
N THR A 82 -14.95 -1.42 -3.27
CA THR A 82 -14.35 -1.10 -4.57
C THR A 82 -13.87 0.37 -4.63
N LEU A 83 -13.25 0.76 -5.75
CA LEU A 83 -12.80 2.13 -6.02
C LEU A 83 -13.96 3.03 -6.45
N GLN A 84 -13.84 4.34 -6.21
CA GLN A 84 -14.85 5.32 -6.65
C GLN A 84 -14.93 5.44 -8.18
N TYR A 85 -13.77 5.48 -8.83
CA TYR A 85 -13.63 5.65 -10.28
C TYR A 85 -12.27 5.14 -10.75
N ALA A 86 -12.12 4.94 -12.06
CA ALA A 86 -10.85 4.49 -12.62
C ALA A 86 -9.75 5.55 -12.45
N LYS A 87 -8.58 5.12 -11.98
CA LYS A 87 -7.45 6.02 -11.70
C LYS A 87 -6.15 5.49 -12.28
N LYS A 88 -5.32 6.42 -12.75
CA LYS A 88 -3.93 6.18 -13.14
C LYS A 88 -3.00 6.71 -12.04
N GLY A 89 -2.02 5.90 -11.67
CA GLY A 89 -0.94 6.20 -10.74
C GLY A 89 0.41 6.19 -11.43
N ARG A 90 1.35 6.99 -10.93
CA ARG A 90 2.73 7.01 -11.42
C ARG A 90 3.71 7.20 -10.28
N HIS A 91 4.78 6.42 -10.29
CA HIS A 91 5.96 6.69 -9.48
C HIS A 91 7.21 6.37 -10.30
N GLY A 92 8.02 7.40 -10.60
CA GLY A 92 9.16 7.27 -11.51
C GLY A 92 8.75 6.73 -12.90
N ALA A 93 9.31 5.59 -13.27
CA ALA A 93 9.05 4.86 -14.52
C ALA A 93 7.98 3.75 -14.38
N THR A 94 7.31 3.66 -13.23
CA THR A 94 6.20 2.73 -12.99
C THR A 94 4.87 3.44 -13.16
N TYR A 95 3.99 2.86 -13.98
CA TYR A 95 2.63 3.33 -14.19
C TYR A 95 1.66 2.26 -13.70
N VAL A 96 0.60 2.67 -13.02
CA VAL A 96 -0.45 1.78 -12.52
C VAL A 96 -1.79 2.28 -13.04
N TYR A 97 -2.59 1.37 -13.55
CA TYR A 97 -3.99 1.63 -13.87
C TYR A 97 -4.84 0.76 -12.96
N MET A 98 -5.87 1.35 -12.36
CA MET A 98 -6.83 0.66 -11.52
C MET A 98 -8.24 1.09 -11.91
N GLN A 99 -9.14 0.15 -11.99
CA GLN A 99 -10.53 0.34 -12.40
C GLN A 99 -11.44 -0.40 -11.42
N PRO A 100 -12.53 0.24 -10.95
CA PRO A 100 -13.52 -0.44 -10.14
C PRO A 100 -14.16 -1.58 -10.92
N ALA A 101 -14.46 -2.66 -10.21
CA ALA A 101 -15.12 -3.84 -10.77
C ALA A 101 -16.45 -4.11 -10.05
N SER A 102 -17.34 -4.84 -10.72
CA SER A 102 -18.59 -5.32 -10.16
C SER A 102 -18.34 -6.34 -9.03
N GLU A 103 -19.30 -6.47 -8.14
CA GLU A 103 -19.28 -7.47 -7.07
C GLU A 103 -19.05 -8.88 -7.63
N GLY A 104 -18.20 -9.67 -6.96
CA GLY A 104 -17.83 -11.03 -7.35
C GLY A 104 -16.64 -11.14 -8.32
N THR A 105 -16.10 -10.02 -8.81
CA THR A 105 -14.91 -10.05 -9.70
C THR A 105 -13.63 -10.43 -8.95
N GLY A 106 -13.53 -10.05 -7.67
CA GLY A 106 -12.31 -10.25 -6.88
C GLY A 106 -11.18 -9.27 -7.24
N VAL A 107 -10.01 -9.49 -6.65
CA VAL A 107 -8.81 -8.66 -6.85
C VAL A 107 -7.96 -9.23 -7.98
N ILE A 108 -8.06 -8.63 -9.17
CA ILE A 108 -7.23 -8.98 -10.33
C ILE A 108 -6.11 -7.94 -10.45
N ALA A 109 -4.97 -8.23 -9.82
CA ALA A 109 -3.82 -7.34 -9.77
C ALA A 109 -2.50 -8.13 -9.71
N GLY A 110 -1.40 -7.49 -10.14
CA GLY A 110 -0.05 -8.02 -9.95
C GLY A 110 0.33 -8.09 -8.46
N GLY A 111 1.19 -9.05 -8.06
CA GLY A 111 1.42 -9.42 -6.66
C GLY A 111 1.70 -8.25 -5.69
N ALA A 112 2.53 -7.29 -6.10
CA ALA A 112 2.81 -6.11 -5.27
C ALA A 112 1.58 -5.21 -5.06
N MET A 113 0.74 -5.02 -6.08
CA MET A 113 -0.50 -4.24 -5.98
C MET A 113 -1.56 -5.02 -5.22
N ARG A 114 -1.63 -6.34 -5.44
CA ARG A 114 -2.56 -7.24 -4.76
C ARG A 114 -2.38 -7.18 -3.25
N ALA A 115 -1.14 -7.22 -2.77
CA ALA A 115 -0.85 -7.06 -1.34
C ALA A 115 -1.42 -5.74 -0.78
N VAL A 116 -1.33 -4.64 -1.54
CA VAL A 116 -1.90 -3.33 -1.15
C VAL A 116 -3.42 -3.37 -1.11
N PHE A 117 -4.08 -3.92 -2.15
CA PHE A 117 -5.53 -4.00 -2.20
C PHE A 117 -6.12 -4.90 -1.11
N GLU A 118 -5.48 -6.05 -0.84
CA GLU A 118 -5.88 -6.97 0.22
C GLU A 118 -5.78 -6.29 1.60
N CYS A 119 -4.67 -5.60 1.89
CA CYS A 119 -4.50 -4.89 3.16
C CYS A 119 -5.43 -3.68 3.29
N ALA A 120 -5.75 -3.00 2.19
CA ALA A 120 -6.66 -1.86 2.16
C ALA A 120 -8.14 -2.26 2.31
N GLY A 121 -8.49 -3.54 2.14
CA GLY A 121 -9.89 -3.99 2.17
C GLY A 121 -10.63 -3.88 0.84
N VAL A 122 -9.92 -3.75 -0.27
CA VAL A 122 -10.53 -3.72 -1.61
C VAL A 122 -10.77 -5.15 -2.06
N ARG A 123 -12.04 -5.51 -2.27
CA ARG A 123 -12.42 -6.87 -2.71
C ARG A 123 -12.54 -6.98 -4.22
N ASN A 124 -12.99 -5.93 -4.90
CA ASN A 124 -13.28 -5.97 -6.34
C ASN A 124 -12.50 -4.87 -7.08
N VAL A 125 -11.47 -5.25 -7.83
CA VAL A 125 -10.67 -4.29 -8.62
C VAL A 125 -9.96 -4.96 -9.78
N LEU A 126 -9.94 -4.28 -10.93
CA LEU A 126 -9.08 -4.61 -12.06
C LEU A 126 -7.89 -3.66 -12.05
N ALA A 127 -6.68 -4.19 -11.88
CA ALA A 127 -5.48 -3.35 -11.84
C ALA A 127 -4.34 -3.95 -12.67
N LYS A 128 -3.66 -3.08 -13.42
CA LYS A 128 -2.51 -3.43 -14.24
C LYS A 128 -1.38 -2.43 -14.02
N SER A 129 -0.17 -2.95 -13.84
CA SER A 129 1.05 -2.15 -13.88
C SER A 129 1.69 -2.20 -15.27
N TYR A 130 2.23 -1.06 -15.69
CA TYR A 130 2.95 -0.87 -16.95
C TYR A 130 4.32 -0.22 -16.67
N GLY A 131 5.26 -0.39 -17.60
CA GLY A 131 6.61 0.13 -17.47
C GLY A 131 7.46 -0.68 -16.48
N SER A 132 8.10 -0.02 -15.52
CA SER A 132 8.98 -0.67 -14.54
C SER A 132 8.20 -1.55 -13.56
N ARG A 133 8.69 -2.79 -13.39
CA ARG A 133 8.09 -3.83 -12.55
C ARG A 133 8.70 -3.91 -11.13
N ASN A 134 9.47 -2.90 -10.72
CA ASN A 134 10.05 -2.87 -9.38
C ASN A 134 8.94 -2.83 -8.31
N PRO A 135 8.83 -3.84 -7.43
CA PRO A 135 7.76 -3.92 -6.43
C PRO A 135 7.66 -2.69 -5.53
N ILE A 136 8.79 -2.07 -5.18
CA ILE A 136 8.82 -0.86 -4.34
C ILE A 136 8.09 0.29 -5.03
N ASN A 137 8.38 0.51 -6.32
CA ASN A 137 7.77 1.60 -7.08
C ASN A 137 6.32 1.31 -7.42
N VAL A 138 5.98 0.04 -7.66
CA VAL A 138 4.58 -0.39 -7.87
C VAL A 138 3.75 -0.09 -6.63
N VAL A 139 4.20 -0.50 -5.43
CA VAL A 139 3.49 -0.22 -4.18
C VAL A 139 3.31 1.29 -3.98
N ARG A 140 4.37 2.08 -4.18
CA ARG A 140 4.31 3.55 -4.06
C ARG A 140 3.34 4.19 -5.06
N ALA A 141 3.37 3.75 -6.31
CA ALA A 141 2.47 4.25 -7.36
C ALA A 141 1.00 3.90 -7.07
N THR A 142 0.74 2.70 -6.53
CA THR A 142 -0.60 2.26 -6.14
C THR A 142 -1.12 3.07 -4.96
N ILE A 143 -0.34 3.22 -3.90
CA ILE A 143 -0.73 3.98 -2.70
C ILE A 143 -0.96 5.45 -3.02
N GLY A 144 -0.05 6.10 -3.77
CA GLY A 144 -0.24 7.50 -4.18
C GLY A 144 -1.45 7.70 -5.11
N ALA A 145 -1.80 6.70 -5.92
CA ALA A 145 -3.02 6.76 -6.71
C ALA A 145 -4.27 6.62 -5.85
N LEU A 146 -4.28 5.72 -4.87
CA LEU A 146 -5.39 5.53 -3.94
C LEU A 146 -5.60 6.78 -3.06
N GLU A 147 -4.53 7.41 -2.61
CA GLU A 147 -4.58 8.67 -1.85
C GLU A 147 -5.24 9.80 -2.66
N SER A 148 -5.01 9.83 -3.97
CA SER A 148 -5.60 10.84 -4.86
C SER A 148 -7.07 10.60 -5.24
N ILE A 149 -7.70 9.54 -4.69
CA ILE A 149 -9.12 9.25 -4.92
C ILE A 149 -9.96 10.07 -3.93
N HIS A 150 -10.83 10.90 -4.50
CA HIS A 150 -11.76 11.71 -3.72
C HIS A 150 -13.13 11.05 -3.66
N SER A 151 -13.79 11.17 -2.51
CA SER A 151 -15.18 10.74 -2.40
C SER A 151 -16.12 11.77 -3.07
N PRO A 152 -17.29 11.35 -3.58
CA PRO A 152 -18.30 12.25 -4.11
C PRO A 152 -18.68 13.36 -3.13
N GLN A 153 -18.70 13.06 -1.83
CA GLN A 153 -18.97 14.03 -0.76
C GLN A 153 -17.87 15.10 -0.68
N GLN A 154 -16.60 14.71 -0.79
CA GLN A 154 -15.47 15.66 -0.80
C GLN A 154 -15.52 16.58 -2.03
N ILE A 155 -15.85 16.03 -3.20
CA ILE A 155 -15.97 16.83 -4.43
C ILE A 155 -17.18 17.77 -4.36
N ALA A 156 -18.31 17.32 -3.79
CA ALA A 156 -19.50 18.12 -3.55
C ALA A 156 -19.20 19.33 -2.65
N ALA A 157 -18.56 19.08 -1.51
CA ALA A 157 -18.13 20.14 -0.60
C ALA A 157 -17.17 21.13 -1.27
N LYS A 158 -16.20 20.62 -2.05
CA LYS A 158 -15.24 21.47 -2.78
C LYS A 158 -15.89 22.34 -3.86
N ARG A 159 -16.96 21.86 -4.49
CA ARG A 159 -17.68 22.55 -5.57
C ARG A 159 -18.91 23.33 -5.10
N GLY A 160 -19.30 23.23 -3.83
CA GLY A 160 -20.51 23.87 -3.30
C GLY A 160 -21.81 23.34 -3.89
N LYS A 161 -21.82 22.10 -4.40
CA LYS A 161 -23.00 21.46 -5.02
C LYS A 161 -23.57 20.36 -4.13
N LYS A 162 -24.82 19.95 -4.36
CA LYS A 162 -25.39 18.79 -3.66
C LYS A 162 -24.77 17.51 -4.24
N VAL A 163 -24.66 16.46 -3.41
CA VAL A 163 -24.07 15.17 -3.82
C VAL A 163 -24.85 14.53 -4.99
N LYS A 164 -26.17 14.73 -5.03
CA LYS A 164 -27.02 14.24 -6.13
C LYS A 164 -26.62 14.81 -7.49
N ASP A 165 -26.16 16.06 -7.55
CA ASP A 165 -25.77 16.73 -8.79
C ASP A 165 -24.39 16.29 -9.32
N ILE A 166 -23.66 15.47 -8.55
CA ILE A 166 -22.32 14.97 -8.89
C ILE A 166 -22.35 13.48 -9.27
N LEU A 167 -23.32 12.75 -8.75
CA LEU A 167 -23.57 11.34 -9.09
C LEU A 167 -24.46 11.18 -10.33
N ALA A 168 -25.10 12.27 -10.77
CA ALA A 168 -25.92 12.33 -11.98
C ALA A 168 -25.06 12.32 -13.26
#